data_AF-A0A2J4P4Q9-F1
#
_entry.id   AF-A0A2J4P4Q9-F1
#
_cell.length_a   1.000
_cell.length_b   1.000
_cell.length_c   1.000
_cell.angle_alpha   90.00
_cell.angle_beta   90.00
_cell.angle_gamma   90.00
#
_symmetry.space_group_name_H-M   'P 1'
#
loop_
_entity.id
_entity.type
_entity.pdbx_description
1 polymer ?
#
loop_
_entity_poly.entity_id
_entity_poly.type
_entity_poly.pdbx_seq_one_letter_code
_entity_poly.pdbx_strand_id
1 'polypeptide(L)'
;TQAALHTIVANAQARGDKNVLAISSGTAMQIMISDLTDDNAKNKPLANAAVVKIVYKDGKYTVPEIGTMKYVEAGKQALDKK
;
A
#
# COMPACT_ATOMS: atom_id res chain seq x y z
N THR A 1 6.21 3.63 10.45
CA THR A 1 6.34 5.03 10.90
C THR A 1 6.40 5.95 9.69
N GLN A 2 6.04 7.23 9.84
CA GLN A 2 6.10 8.22 8.76
C GLN A 2 7.52 8.42 8.20
N ALA A 3 8.56 8.29 9.04
CA ALA A 3 9.95 8.36 8.62
C ALA A 3 10.32 7.31 7.56
N ALA A 4 9.85 6.06 7.73
CA ALA A 4 10.13 5.00 6.75
C ALA A 4 9.47 5.29 5.39
N LEU A 5 8.23 5.77 5.40
CA LEU A 5 7.52 6.14 4.17
C LEU A 5 8.20 7.32 3.47
N HIS A 6 8.65 8.33 4.23
CA HIS A 6 9.42 9.45 3.68
C HIS A 6 10.70 8.98 2.99
N THR A 7 11.47 8.10 3.63
CA THR A 7 12.69 7.53 3.03
C THR A 7 12.39 6.73 1.75
N ILE A 8 11.29 5.96 1.73
CA ILE A 8 10.86 5.22 0.54
C ILE A 8 10.56 6.18 -0.61
N VAL A 9 9.80 7.25 -0.36
CA VAL A 9 9.44 8.25 -1.36
C VAL A 9 10.68 9.00 -1.86
N ALA A 10 11.54 9.47 -0.97
CA ALA A 10 12.76 10.20 -1.34
C ALA A 10 13.68 9.34 -2.23
N ASN A 11 13.86 8.06 -1.88
CA ASN A 11 14.64 7.13 -2.68
C ASN A 11 13.99 6.85 -4.05
N ALA A 12 12.65 6.69 -4.09
CA ALA A 12 11.94 6.47 -5.34
C ALA A 12 12.07 7.68 -6.28
N GLN A 13 11.93 8.90 -5.76
CA GLN A 13 12.12 10.13 -6.53
C GLN A 13 13.55 10.27 -7.05
N ALA A 14 14.56 9.99 -6.21
CA ALA A 14 15.97 10.06 -6.60
C ALA A 14 16.33 9.07 -7.71
N ARG A 15 15.68 7.90 -7.74
CA ARG A 15 15.91 6.85 -8.76
C ARG A 15 14.98 6.93 -9.96
N GLY A 16 13.96 7.79 -9.93
CA GLY A 16 12.91 7.83 -10.96
C GLY A 16 11.96 6.64 -10.92
N ASP A 17 11.87 5.93 -9.80
CA ASP A 17 10.95 4.80 -9.60
C ASP A 17 9.50 5.30 -9.60
N LYS A 18 8.65 4.73 -10.47
CA LYS A 18 7.22 5.08 -10.53
C LYS A 18 6.34 4.22 -9.63
N ASN A 19 6.80 3.00 -9.31
CA ASN A 19 6.10 2.05 -8.47
C ASN A 19 7.11 1.41 -7.50
N VAL A 20 6.71 1.26 -6.24
CA VAL A 20 7.51 0.59 -5.21
C VAL A 20 6.66 -0.51 -4.58
N LEU A 21 7.22 -1.72 -4.48
CA LEU A 21 6.64 -2.81 -3.70
C LEU A 21 7.31 -2.86 -2.33
N ALA A 22 6.51 -2.79 -1.27
CA ALA A 22 6.95 -2.98 0.10
C ALA A 22 6.15 -4.13 0.73
N ILE A 23 6.84 -5.05 1.41
CA ILE A 23 6.25 -6.20 2.08
C ILE A 23 6.44 -6.03 3.58
N SER A 24 5.36 -6.16 4.35
CA SER A 24 5.37 -5.97 5.81
C SER A 24 4.26 -6.78 6.49
N SER A 25 4.11 -6.61 7.81
CA SER A 25 3.04 -7.22 8.60
C SER A 25 1.81 -6.32 8.67
N GLY A 26 0.64 -6.91 8.96
CA GLY A 26 -0.64 -6.20 9.01
C GLY A 26 -0.61 -4.97 9.92
N THR A 27 -0.15 -5.13 11.17
CA THR A 27 -0.07 -4.04 12.15
C THR A 27 0.89 -2.93 11.70
N ALA A 28 2.03 -3.28 11.12
CA ALA A 28 2.99 -2.28 10.65
C ALA A 28 2.42 -1.43 9.50
N MET A 29 1.67 -2.05 8.60
CA MET A 29 0.97 -1.35 7.52
C MET A 29 -0.17 -0.47 8.06
N GLN A 30 -0.95 -0.95 9.03
CA GLN A 30 -2.00 -0.14 9.68
C GLN A 30 -1.42 1.11 10.36
N ILE A 31 -0.32 0.98 11.10
CA ILE A 31 0.40 2.11 11.71
C ILE A 31 0.96 3.05 10.63
N MET A 32 1.39 2.52 9.48
CA MET A 32 1.90 3.36 8.39
C MET A 32 0.82 4.26 7.79
N ILE A 33 -0.42 3.77 7.67
CA ILE A 33 -1.52 4.51 7.05
C ILE A 33 -2.43 5.23 8.05
N SER A 34 -2.21 5.10 9.36
CA SER A 34 -3.11 5.63 10.39
C SER A 34 -3.40 7.12 10.22
N ASP A 35 -2.38 7.88 9.82
CA ASP A 35 -2.43 9.34 9.70
C ASP A 35 -2.51 9.80 8.23
N LEU A 36 -2.59 8.87 7.27
CA LEU A 36 -2.60 9.15 5.83
C LEU A 36 -4.01 9.15 5.22
N THR A 37 -5.01 8.74 5.99
CA THR A 37 -6.39 8.62 5.56
C THR A 37 -7.35 8.67 6.73
N ASP A 38 -8.55 9.17 6.51
CA ASP A 38 -9.66 9.15 7.47
C ASP A 38 -10.61 7.96 7.27
N ASP A 39 -10.32 7.09 6.29
CA ASP A 39 -11.11 5.89 6.06
C ASP A 39 -11.01 4.93 7.25
N ASN A 40 -12.17 4.59 7.83
CA ASN A 40 -12.29 3.65 8.94
C ASN A 40 -11.75 2.24 8.63
N ALA A 41 -11.62 1.86 7.35
CA ALA A 41 -10.97 0.63 6.94
C ALA A 41 -9.52 0.53 7.42
N LYS A 42 -8.83 1.65 7.70
CA LYS A 42 -7.46 1.66 8.25
C LYS A 42 -7.32 0.91 9.57
N ASN A 43 -8.42 0.80 10.33
CA ASN A 43 -8.46 0.14 11.64
C ASN A 43 -8.87 -1.34 11.57
N LYS A 44 -9.26 -1.84 10.38
CA LYS A 44 -9.69 -3.23 10.21
C LYS A 44 -8.48 -4.15 10.02
N PRO A 45 -8.49 -5.38 10.57
CA PRO A 45 -7.44 -6.36 10.32
C PRO A 45 -7.22 -6.59 8.82
N LEU A 46 -5.95 -6.66 8.41
CA LEU A 46 -5.58 -6.96 7.03
C LEU A 46 -5.44 -8.47 6.84
N ALA A 47 -6.12 -9.02 5.84
CA ALA A 47 -5.92 -10.41 5.45
C ALA A 47 -4.51 -10.62 4.88
N ASN A 48 -4.02 -11.86 4.94
CA ASN A 48 -2.77 -12.21 4.28
C ASN A 48 -2.88 -11.96 2.77
N ALA A 49 -1.81 -11.44 2.19
CA ALA A 49 -1.72 -11.02 0.78
C ALA A 49 -2.65 -9.86 0.38
N ALA A 50 -3.34 -9.22 1.33
CA ALA A 50 -4.08 -8.00 1.05
C ALA A 50 -3.12 -6.86 0.68
N VAL A 51 -3.55 -6.02 -0.26
CA VAL A 51 -2.76 -4.87 -0.73
C VAL A 51 -3.32 -3.58 -0.15
N VAL A 52 -2.41 -2.72 0.32
CA VAL A 52 -2.68 -1.32 0.63
C VAL A 52 -1.96 -0.48 -0.43
N LYS A 53 -2.72 0.35 -1.15
CA LYS A 53 -2.16 1.24 -2.18
C LYS A 53 -2.06 2.64 -1.61
N ILE A 54 -0.84 3.16 -1.57
CA ILE A 54 -0.54 4.54 -1.21
C ILE A 54 -0.03 5.25 -2.46
N VAL A 55 -0.57 6.43 -2.76
CA VAL A 55 -0.11 7.28 -3.85
C VAL A 55 0.51 8.54 -3.26
N TYR A 56 1.72 8.87 -3.69
CA TYR A 56 2.37 10.13 -3.36
C TYR A 56 2.45 11.01 -4.61
N LYS A 57 2.01 12.26 -4.49
CA LYS A 57 2.11 13.26 -5.56
C LYS A 57 2.19 14.65 -4.95
N ASP A 58 3.18 15.44 -5.37
CA ASP A 58 3.35 16.86 -5.02
C ASP A 58 3.24 17.13 -3.50
N GLY A 59 3.95 16.32 -2.70
CA GLY A 59 3.96 16.44 -1.24
C GLY A 59 2.74 15.84 -0.52
N LYS A 60 1.76 15.30 -1.26
CA LYS A 60 0.50 14.78 -0.70
C LYS A 60 0.41 13.27 -0.86
N TYR A 61 -0.11 12.62 0.18
CA TYR A 61 -0.43 11.19 0.19
C TYR A 61 -1.93 10.98 0.01
N THR A 62 -2.30 9.92 -0.71
CA THR A 62 -3.66 9.36 -0.70
C THR A 62 -3.59 7.84 -0.55
N VAL A 63 -4.62 7.25 0.06
CA VAL A 63 -4.71 5.81 0.28
C VAL A 63 -5.96 5.26 -0.42
N PRO A 64 -5.95 5.14 -1.77
CA PRO A 64 -7.14 4.74 -2.53
C PRO A 64 -7.57 3.29 -2.32
N GLU A 65 -6.71 2.43 -1.77
CA GLU A 65 -7.03 1.01 -1.55
C GLU A 65 -6.47 0.58 -0.19
N ILE A 66 -7.33 0.03 0.67
CA ILE A 66 -6.96 -0.48 1.99
C ILE A 66 -7.40 -1.94 2.08
N GLY A 67 -6.42 -2.85 2.18
CA GLY A 67 -6.68 -4.27 2.42
C GLY A 67 -7.42 -4.99 1.30
N THR A 68 -7.21 -4.60 0.03
CA THR A 68 -7.90 -5.24 -1.10
C THR A 68 -7.29 -6.59 -1.46
N MET A 69 -8.16 -7.57 -1.78
CA MET A 69 -7.77 -8.89 -2.28
C MET A 69 -7.87 -9.01 -3.81
N LYS A 70 -8.28 -7.94 -4.51
CA LYS A 70 -8.55 -7.97 -5.95
C LYS A 70 -7.35 -8.44 -6.79
N TYR A 71 -6.13 -8.22 -6.32
CA TYR A 71 -4.91 -8.66 -7.00
C TYR A 71 -4.70 -10.16 -6.91
N VAL A 72 -5.03 -10.76 -5.77
CA VAL A 72 -5.02 -12.21 -5.59
C VAL A 72 -6.09 -12.86 -6.48
N GLU A 73 -7.28 -12.28 -6.51
CA GLU A 73 -8.40 -12.73 -7.35
C GLU A 73 -8.05 -12.64 -8.84
N ALA A 74 -7.51 -11.50 -9.28
CA ALA A 74 -7.05 -11.31 -10.66
C ALA A 74 -5.94 -12.31 -11.03
N GLY A 75 -5.02 -12.59 -10.10
CA GLY A 75 -3.97 -13.59 -10.29
C GLY A 75 -4.53 -15.00 -10.52
N LYS A 76 -5.52 -15.42 -9.71
CA LYS A 76 -6.21 -16.72 -9.89
C LYS A 76 -6.90 -16.80 -11.25
N GLN A 77 -7.69 -15.78 -11.59
CA GLN A 77 -8.41 -15.74 -12.87
C GLN A 77 -7.48 -15.75 -14.09
N ALA A 78 -6.31 -15.11 -13.98
CA ALA A 78 -5.32 -15.10 -15.07
C ALA A 78 -4.64 -16.46 -15.24
N LEU A 79 -4.52 -17.25 -14.17
CA LEU A 79 -4.00 -18.63 -14.23
C LEU A 79 -5.04 -19.59 -14.79
N ASP A 80 -6.31 -19.49 -14.38
CA ASP A 80 -7.38 -20.39 -14.84
C ASP A 80 -7.72 -20.22 -16.33
N LYS A 81 -7.32 -19.10 -16.93
CA LYS A 81 -7.48 -18.80 -18.38
C LYS A 81 -6.33 -19.31 -19.24
N LYS A 82 -5.29 -19.91 -18.66
CA LYS A 82 -4.18 -20.55 -19.37
C LYS A 82 -4.39 -22.05 -19.48
#